data_AF-A0A535YQL8-F1
#
_entry.id   AF-A0A535YQL8-F1
#
_cell.length_a   1.000
_cell.length_b   1.000
_cell.length_c   1.000
_cell.angle_alpha   90.00
_cell.angle_beta   90.00
_cell.angle_gamma   90.00
#
_symmetry.space_group_name_H-M   'P 1'
#
loop_
_entity.id
_entity.type
_entity.pdbx_description
1 polymer ?
#
loop_
_entity_poly.entity_id
_entity_poly.type
_entity_poly.pdbx_seq_one_letter_code
_entity_poly.pdbx_strand_id
1 'polypeptide(L)'
;MAEAARGYLSMTMALVATDPEAALARRDEGQALITEAAAILERFSPLLQRIAKAPPDSAWMAHDVLDFATVAWEGVGNRPTSISAAADVVRSALSMIPGIPLLHDAYALQLLPATVFGLRVADPTLLAKRAVLIRSLLDEADGTVAGWIGDPSELTERISVGVRAVIELAERVGFASLGAQSRRMMLQLLINVYGSLVEGPVRDLGGALVIAIRARRGDQRNASYERMAARGIQAGDVVQELGRIGGPWDHAVDLLIRNAGAHSGATITDTGVRLTQQSIKAGVLVDEKTVELTDAEFVEEFACLQETVLALQLGIFPWLMTHADPKVAAAVASVQPTEREREAIIRLLAGLGGLLDVEFQQHGSALRLNGRLVEAAKIQELPKVPSLVAAIFGAWKSIDEVTVALESREPVTFFRHELPNGNPADDLPAVGLITRKWLGELPSNAARLADLVYLVKPQLNVIVGALSESLPPNDAGLNAAETRLRVLAERIDRAELPPPTTGLVNETHRLIRQTARALARFREAVSGPDKALRVSRARAVGALALQVQNADQRAVMKWKELTSKASAQVPNASATRVDGGSAA
;
A
#
# COMPACT_ATOMS: atom_id res chain seq x y z
N MET A 1 -23.30 27.10 1.51
CA MET A 1 -24.54 27.86 1.19
C MET A 1 -24.52 29.30 1.72
N ALA A 2 -23.98 29.57 2.91
CA ALA A 2 -23.80 30.94 3.41
C ALA A 2 -22.96 31.86 2.50
N GLU A 3 -21.94 31.35 1.81
CA GLU A 3 -21.15 32.16 0.86
C GLU A 3 -21.92 32.54 -0.40
N ALA A 4 -22.73 31.65 -0.95
CA ALA A 4 -23.65 31.98 -2.04
C ALA A 4 -24.63 33.07 -1.58
N ALA A 5 -25.18 32.97 -0.37
CA ALA A 5 -26.07 33.99 0.18
C ALA A 5 -25.37 35.34 0.39
N ARG A 6 -24.11 35.35 0.86
CA ARG A 6 -23.30 36.58 0.95
C ARG A 6 -22.95 37.15 -0.41
N GLY A 7 -22.61 36.30 -1.38
CA GLY A 7 -22.32 36.72 -2.74
C GLY A 7 -23.55 37.35 -3.40
N TYR A 8 -24.72 36.73 -3.26
CA TYR A 8 -26.00 37.32 -3.69
C TYR A 8 -26.31 38.62 -2.94
N LEU A 9 -26.04 38.71 -1.64
CA LEU A 9 -26.21 39.93 -0.86
C LEU A 9 -25.27 41.05 -1.34
N SER A 10 -23.99 40.76 -1.59
CA SER A 10 -23.02 41.73 -2.14
C SER A 10 -23.38 42.17 -3.55
N MET A 11 -23.85 41.26 -4.41
CA MET A 11 -24.39 41.63 -5.72
C MET A 11 -25.66 42.48 -5.60
N THR A 12 -26.53 42.19 -4.63
CA THR A 12 -27.73 43.00 -4.36
C THR A 12 -27.35 44.38 -3.84
N MET A 13 -26.34 44.48 -2.97
CA MET A 13 -25.81 45.75 -2.46
C MET A 13 -25.07 46.57 -3.53
N ALA A 14 -24.49 45.93 -4.54
CA ALA A 14 -23.94 46.61 -5.71
C ALA A 14 -25.03 47.30 -6.53
N LEU A 15 -26.24 46.71 -6.62
CA LEU A 15 -27.37 47.27 -7.37
C LEU A 15 -27.99 48.52 -6.72
N VAL A 16 -27.80 48.71 -5.40
CA VAL A 16 -28.30 49.89 -4.65
C VAL A 16 -27.19 50.85 -4.20
N ALA A 17 -25.94 50.61 -4.61
CA ALA A 17 -24.84 51.52 -4.34
C ALA A 17 -24.95 52.79 -5.22
N THR A 18 -24.84 53.96 -4.59
CA THR A 18 -24.88 55.27 -5.27
C THR A 18 -23.52 55.68 -5.86
N ASP A 19 -22.45 55.02 -5.44
CA ASP A 19 -21.09 55.21 -5.94
C ASP A 19 -20.71 54.09 -6.94
N PRO A 20 -20.37 54.42 -8.21
CA PRO A 20 -20.01 53.45 -9.23
C PRO A 20 -18.80 52.56 -8.89
N GLU A 21 -17.78 53.09 -8.20
CA GLU A 21 -16.59 52.30 -7.84
C GLU A 21 -16.90 51.29 -6.73
N ALA A 22 -17.64 51.73 -5.70
CA ALA A 22 -18.13 50.84 -4.65
C ALA A 22 -19.11 49.78 -5.20
N ALA A 23 -19.91 50.11 -6.23
CA ALA A 23 -20.80 49.17 -6.91
C ALA A 23 -20.01 48.08 -7.65
N LEU A 24 -18.96 48.46 -8.39
CA LEU A 24 -18.08 47.53 -9.10
C LEU A 24 -17.32 46.60 -8.15
N ALA A 25 -16.71 47.15 -7.09
CA ALA A 25 -15.99 46.36 -6.10
C ALA A 25 -16.90 45.30 -5.43
N ARG A 26 -18.13 45.69 -5.04
CA ARG A 26 -19.10 44.76 -4.45
C ARG A 26 -19.64 43.72 -5.43
N ARG A 27 -19.73 44.07 -6.71
CA ARG A 27 -20.11 43.12 -7.77
C ARG A 27 -19.04 42.05 -7.94
N ASP A 28 -17.78 42.45 -8.01
CA ASP A 28 -16.67 41.53 -8.23
C ASP A 28 -16.44 40.64 -6.99
N GLU A 29 -16.58 41.20 -5.78
CA GLU A 29 -16.61 40.44 -4.53
C GLU A 29 -17.78 39.43 -4.51
N GLY A 30 -18.99 39.87 -4.88
CA GLY A 30 -20.16 39.00 -4.96
C GLY A 30 -20.01 37.87 -5.98
N GLN A 31 -19.45 38.17 -7.14
CA GLN A 31 -19.19 37.19 -8.21
C GLN A 31 -18.13 36.16 -7.77
N ALA A 32 -17.07 36.61 -7.08
CA ALA A 32 -16.03 35.73 -6.55
C ALA A 32 -16.62 34.75 -5.53
N LEU A 33 -17.41 35.24 -4.56
CA LEU A 33 -18.07 34.42 -3.53
C LEU A 33 -19.08 33.43 -4.12
N ILE A 34 -19.83 33.80 -5.16
CA ILE A 34 -20.76 32.88 -5.84
C ILE A 34 -19.99 31.80 -6.60
N THR A 35 -18.88 32.17 -7.25
CA THR A 35 -18.03 31.22 -7.99
C THR A 35 -17.35 30.24 -7.04
N GLU A 36 -16.88 30.72 -5.89
CA GLU A 36 -16.33 29.89 -4.82
C GLU A 36 -17.37 28.93 -4.26
N ALA A 37 -18.56 29.43 -3.91
CA ALA A 37 -19.67 28.61 -3.42
C ALA A 37 -20.16 27.56 -4.44
N ALA A 38 -20.17 27.89 -5.74
CA ALA A 38 -20.50 26.94 -6.80
C ALA A 38 -19.42 25.85 -6.95
N ALA A 39 -18.14 26.24 -6.93
CA ALA A 39 -17.03 25.30 -6.97
C ALA A 39 -17.03 24.37 -5.74
N ILE A 40 -17.37 24.89 -4.57
CA ILE A 40 -17.59 24.12 -3.34
C ILE A 40 -18.75 23.13 -3.54
N LEU A 41 -19.94 23.58 -3.96
CA LEU A 41 -21.11 22.70 -4.15
C LEU A 41 -20.88 21.58 -5.19
N GLU A 42 -20.13 21.86 -6.26
CA GLU A 42 -19.70 20.86 -7.23
C GLU A 42 -18.78 19.79 -6.62
N ARG A 43 -17.95 20.12 -5.62
CA ARG A 43 -17.10 19.16 -4.88
C ARG A 43 -17.91 18.20 -4.01
N PHE A 44 -19.05 18.65 -3.46
CA PHE A 44 -19.84 17.86 -2.49
C PHE A 44 -20.83 16.89 -3.12
N SER A 45 -21.38 17.20 -4.30
CA SER A 45 -22.37 16.35 -4.97
C SER A 45 -21.85 14.92 -5.20
N PRO A 46 -20.60 14.69 -5.66
CA PRO A 46 -20.04 13.35 -5.77
C PRO A 46 -19.85 12.64 -4.43
N LEU A 47 -19.51 13.35 -3.35
CA LEU A 47 -19.36 12.77 -2.00
C LEU A 47 -20.71 12.26 -1.47
N LEU A 48 -21.74 13.12 -1.51
CA LEU A 48 -23.09 12.78 -1.06
C LEU A 48 -23.72 11.67 -1.93
N GLN A 49 -23.52 11.72 -3.24
CA GLN A 49 -23.99 10.67 -4.14
C GLN A 49 -23.27 9.33 -3.93
N ARG A 50 -22.01 9.32 -3.47
CA ARG A 50 -21.27 8.06 -3.19
C ARG A 50 -21.64 7.45 -1.85
N ILE A 51 -21.79 8.27 -0.80
CA ILE A 51 -22.35 7.81 0.49
C ILE A 51 -23.73 7.18 0.26
N ALA A 52 -24.53 7.77 -0.64
CA ALA A 52 -25.87 7.27 -0.97
C ALA A 52 -25.92 6.10 -1.96
N LYS A 53 -24.85 5.82 -2.73
CA LYS A 53 -24.81 4.79 -3.79
C LYS A 53 -23.86 3.63 -3.51
N ALA A 54 -23.22 3.58 -2.34
CA ALA A 54 -22.36 2.45 -1.99
C ALA A 54 -23.19 1.15 -1.99
N PRO A 55 -22.81 0.13 -2.78
CA PRO A 55 -23.42 -1.19 -2.71
C PRO A 55 -23.46 -1.73 -1.27
N PRO A 56 -24.51 -2.48 -0.87
CA PRO A 56 -24.56 -3.18 0.42
C PRO A 56 -23.36 -4.13 0.63
N ASP A 57 -22.71 -4.58 -0.45
CA ASP A 57 -21.62 -5.56 -0.45
C ASP A 57 -20.23 -4.95 -0.75
N SER A 58 -20.09 -3.61 -0.81
CA SER A 58 -18.80 -2.92 -1.03
C SER A 58 -18.46 -1.94 0.09
N ALA A 59 -18.78 -2.30 1.33
CA ALA A 59 -18.21 -1.61 2.46
C ALA A 59 -16.73 -1.99 2.53
N TRP A 60 -15.82 -1.06 2.22
CA TRP A 60 -14.36 -1.20 2.44
C TRP A 60 -13.97 -1.39 3.92
N MET A 61 -14.89 -1.85 4.76
CA MET A 61 -14.83 -1.91 6.20
C MET A 61 -15.17 -3.34 6.62
N ALA A 62 -14.23 -4.03 7.25
CA ALA A 62 -14.42 -5.34 7.84
C ALA A 62 -14.05 -5.28 9.32
N HIS A 63 -14.96 -5.73 10.20
CA HIS A 63 -14.68 -5.94 11.63
C HIS A 63 -13.94 -4.76 12.32
N ASP A 64 -14.50 -3.55 12.19
CA ASP A 64 -14.01 -2.27 12.73
C ASP A 64 -12.73 -1.69 12.10
N VAL A 65 -12.21 -2.25 11.00
CA VAL A 65 -11.01 -1.77 10.31
C VAL A 65 -11.27 -1.59 8.82
N LEU A 66 -10.47 -0.73 8.15
CA LEU A 66 -10.44 -0.70 6.70
C LEU A 66 -10.01 -2.06 6.15
N ASP A 67 -10.83 -2.62 5.27
CA ASP A 67 -10.41 -3.73 4.43
C ASP A 67 -9.55 -3.19 3.28
N PHE A 68 -8.27 -2.96 3.57
CA PHE A 68 -7.26 -2.59 2.58
C PHE A 68 -7.20 -3.56 1.39
N ALA A 69 -7.66 -4.80 1.56
CA ALA A 69 -7.70 -5.75 0.47
C ALA A 69 -8.78 -5.36 -0.55
N THR A 70 -10.00 -5.06 -0.09
CA THR A 70 -11.07 -4.55 -0.94
C THR A 70 -10.67 -3.22 -1.60
N VAL A 71 -10.03 -2.31 -0.86
CA VAL A 71 -9.55 -1.03 -1.40
C VAL A 71 -8.57 -1.22 -2.54
N ALA A 72 -7.55 -2.06 -2.32
CA ALA A 72 -6.54 -2.31 -3.31
C ALA A 72 -7.15 -2.95 -4.56
N TRP A 73 -8.07 -3.90 -4.38
CA TRP A 73 -8.77 -4.58 -5.46
C TRP A 73 -9.58 -3.61 -6.33
N GLU A 74 -10.38 -2.75 -5.71
CA GLU A 74 -11.15 -1.73 -6.43
C GLU A 74 -10.27 -0.65 -7.05
N GLY A 75 -9.21 -0.25 -6.35
CA GLY A 75 -8.26 0.76 -6.80
C GLY A 75 -7.57 0.39 -8.12
N VAL A 76 -7.43 -0.91 -8.39
CA VAL A 76 -6.82 -1.44 -9.63
C VAL A 76 -7.88 -1.91 -10.64
N GLY A 77 -9.12 -1.47 -10.47
CA GLY A 77 -10.21 -1.73 -11.41
C GLY A 77 -10.76 -3.16 -11.35
N ASN A 78 -10.81 -3.75 -10.14
CA ASN A 78 -11.33 -5.09 -9.89
C ASN A 78 -10.60 -6.19 -10.68
N ARG A 79 -9.27 -6.10 -10.74
CA ARG A 79 -8.43 -7.06 -11.47
C ARG A 79 -7.21 -7.43 -10.64
N PRO A 80 -6.78 -8.71 -10.61
CA PRO A 80 -5.59 -9.06 -9.87
C PRO A 80 -4.41 -8.41 -10.59
N THR A 81 -3.61 -7.60 -9.89
CA THR A 81 -2.47 -6.90 -10.50
C THR A 81 -1.15 -7.13 -9.75
N SER A 82 -0.02 -6.72 -10.32
CA SER A 82 1.30 -6.79 -9.65
C SER A 82 1.52 -5.54 -8.78
N ILE A 83 2.47 -5.61 -7.85
CA ILE A 83 2.86 -4.46 -7.01
C ILE A 83 3.29 -3.27 -7.87
N SER A 84 4.15 -3.51 -8.87
CA SER A 84 4.62 -2.47 -9.79
C SER A 84 3.48 -1.83 -10.57
N ALA A 85 2.55 -2.63 -11.12
CA ALA A 85 1.41 -2.10 -11.85
C ALA A 85 0.45 -1.29 -10.95
N ALA A 86 0.25 -1.72 -9.69
CA ALA A 86 -0.53 -0.95 -8.72
C ALA A 86 0.17 0.36 -8.33
N ALA A 87 1.48 0.33 -8.13
CA ALA A 87 2.28 1.53 -7.87
C ALA A 87 2.22 2.52 -9.04
N ASP A 88 2.22 2.04 -10.29
CA ASP A 88 2.10 2.89 -11.47
C ASP A 88 0.74 3.59 -11.55
N VAL A 89 -0.35 2.94 -11.12
CA VAL A 89 -1.66 3.60 -10.99
C VAL A 89 -1.58 4.80 -10.06
N VAL A 90 -0.93 4.65 -8.89
CA VAL A 90 -0.72 5.75 -7.95
C VAL A 90 0.12 6.87 -8.57
N ARG A 91 1.28 6.53 -9.15
CA ARG A 91 2.17 7.52 -9.77
C ARG A 91 1.47 8.28 -10.89
N SER A 92 0.65 7.59 -11.68
CA SER A 92 -0.13 8.21 -12.75
C SER A 92 -1.21 9.14 -12.19
N ALA A 93 -1.98 8.67 -11.21
CA ALA A 93 -3.09 9.43 -10.61
C ALA A 93 -2.62 10.72 -9.90
N LEU A 94 -1.41 10.68 -9.33
CA LEU A 94 -0.80 11.76 -8.57
C LEU A 94 0.40 12.40 -9.29
N SER A 95 0.49 12.22 -10.61
CA SER A 95 1.65 12.65 -11.42
C SER A 95 1.92 14.15 -11.38
N MET A 96 0.90 14.95 -11.08
CA MET A 96 1.00 16.41 -10.92
C MET A 96 1.70 16.85 -9.62
N ILE A 97 1.91 15.92 -8.68
CA ILE A 97 2.54 16.22 -7.38
C ILE A 97 4.03 15.88 -7.44
N PRO A 98 4.93 16.82 -7.09
CA PRO A 98 6.37 16.58 -7.14
C PRO A 98 6.83 15.41 -6.27
N GLY A 99 7.84 14.67 -6.74
CA GLY A 99 8.41 13.54 -6.02
C GLY A 99 7.61 12.24 -6.13
N ILE A 100 6.29 12.30 -6.40
CA ILE A 100 5.46 11.09 -6.55
C ILE A 100 5.97 10.16 -7.67
N PRO A 101 6.29 10.63 -8.89
CA PRO A 101 6.79 9.75 -9.94
C PRO A 101 8.11 9.05 -9.60
N LEU A 102 8.86 9.57 -8.64
CA LEU A 102 10.17 9.06 -8.21
C LEU A 102 10.06 8.06 -7.04
N LEU A 103 8.88 7.91 -6.43
CA LEU A 103 8.69 6.96 -5.35
C LEU A 103 8.95 5.53 -5.82
N HIS A 104 9.69 4.75 -5.04
CA HIS A 104 9.77 3.30 -5.20
C HIS A 104 8.40 2.64 -4.98
N ASP A 105 8.21 1.45 -5.55
CA ASP A 105 6.92 0.75 -5.56
C ASP A 105 6.30 0.62 -4.17
N ALA A 106 7.10 0.29 -3.16
CA ALA A 106 6.63 0.14 -1.78
C ALA A 106 6.03 1.45 -1.22
N TYR A 107 6.65 2.60 -1.48
CA TYR A 107 6.18 3.90 -1.00
C TYR A 107 5.00 4.43 -1.81
N ALA A 108 5.01 4.21 -3.12
CA ALA A 108 3.85 4.51 -3.96
C ALA A 108 2.63 3.70 -3.52
N LEU A 109 2.81 2.41 -3.21
CA LEU A 109 1.72 1.53 -2.80
C LEU A 109 1.08 1.97 -1.47
N GLN A 110 1.84 2.57 -0.55
CA GLN A 110 1.30 3.15 0.69
C GLN A 110 0.32 4.30 0.43
N LEU A 111 0.42 4.97 -0.73
CA LEU A 111 -0.50 6.03 -1.13
C LEU A 111 -1.71 5.49 -1.90
N LEU A 112 -1.74 4.22 -2.32
CA LEU A 112 -2.86 3.63 -3.05
C LEU A 112 -4.20 3.85 -2.32
N PRO A 113 -4.32 3.62 -1.00
CA PRO A 113 -5.55 3.96 -0.28
C PRO A 113 -5.91 5.45 -0.44
N ALA A 114 -4.95 6.37 -0.26
CA ALA A 114 -5.21 7.81 -0.41
C ALA A 114 -5.70 8.20 -1.82
N THR A 115 -5.25 7.48 -2.87
CA THR A 115 -5.76 7.69 -4.24
C THR A 115 -7.20 7.23 -4.45
N VAL A 116 -7.60 6.15 -3.77
CA VAL A 116 -8.95 5.62 -3.86
C VAL A 116 -9.92 6.42 -2.99
N PHE A 117 -9.51 6.83 -1.79
CA PHE A 117 -10.38 7.49 -0.81
C PHE A 117 -10.39 9.01 -0.89
N GLY A 118 -9.21 9.64 -0.83
CA GLY A 118 -9.08 11.09 -0.62
C GLY A 118 -9.22 11.90 -1.89
N LEU A 119 -8.51 11.51 -2.96
CA LEU A 119 -8.57 12.21 -4.26
C LEU A 119 -9.96 12.24 -4.88
N ARG A 120 -10.79 11.27 -4.50
CA ARG A 120 -12.17 11.18 -4.94
C ARG A 120 -13.01 12.37 -4.47
N VAL A 121 -12.62 13.02 -3.37
CA VAL A 121 -13.37 14.09 -2.69
C VAL A 121 -12.67 15.44 -2.79
N ALA A 122 -11.34 15.44 -2.93
CA ALA A 122 -10.53 16.65 -3.06
C ALA A 122 -10.60 17.24 -4.48
N ASP A 123 -10.46 18.56 -4.58
CA ASP A 123 -10.16 19.20 -5.87
C ASP A 123 -8.70 18.86 -6.25
N PRO A 124 -8.47 18.05 -7.30
CA PRO A 124 -7.13 17.58 -7.64
C PRO A 124 -6.19 18.72 -8.04
N THR A 125 -6.73 19.81 -8.59
CA THR A 125 -5.94 20.98 -9.00
C THR A 125 -5.51 21.77 -7.78
N LEU A 126 -6.43 22.02 -6.84
CA LEU A 126 -6.13 22.72 -5.60
C LEU A 126 -5.16 21.92 -4.73
N LEU A 127 -5.39 20.61 -4.61
CA LEU A 127 -4.53 19.69 -3.88
C LEU A 127 -3.11 19.69 -4.44
N ALA A 128 -2.96 19.64 -5.77
CA ALA A 128 -1.65 19.71 -6.41
C ALA A 128 -0.96 21.05 -6.13
N LYS A 129 -1.66 22.18 -6.27
CA LYS A 129 -1.11 23.51 -5.97
C LYS A 129 -0.60 23.61 -4.53
N ARG A 130 -1.39 23.12 -3.57
CA ARG A 130 -1.02 23.10 -2.14
C ARG A 130 0.20 22.22 -1.87
N ALA A 131 0.22 21.00 -2.40
CA ALA A 131 1.33 20.07 -2.24
C ALA A 131 2.63 20.60 -2.86
N VAL A 132 2.55 21.25 -4.03
CA VAL A 132 3.68 21.91 -4.70
C VAL A 132 4.28 23.01 -3.82
N LEU A 133 3.45 23.86 -3.21
CA LEU A 133 3.93 24.93 -2.33
C LEU A 133 4.62 24.39 -1.08
N ILE A 134 4.07 23.34 -0.47
CA ILE A 134 4.71 22.69 0.68
C ILE A 134 6.06 22.13 0.28
N ARG A 135 6.10 21.39 -0.85
CA ARG A 135 7.32 20.80 -1.36
C ARG A 135 8.38 21.86 -1.64
N SER A 136 8.03 22.96 -2.31
CA SER A 136 8.99 24.01 -2.65
C SER A 136 9.61 24.63 -1.40
N LEU A 137 8.82 24.83 -0.33
CA LEU A 137 9.34 25.39 0.91
C LEU A 137 10.33 24.45 1.62
N LEU A 138 10.10 23.13 1.55
CA LEU A 138 10.99 22.11 2.09
C LEU A 138 12.29 22.01 1.27
N ASP A 139 12.17 21.93 -0.06
CA ASP A 139 13.33 21.89 -0.96
C ASP A 139 14.19 23.16 -0.83
N GLU A 140 13.56 24.32 -0.66
CA GLU A 140 14.26 25.58 -0.40
C GLU A 140 14.99 25.56 0.95
N ALA A 141 14.43 24.95 2.00
CA ALA A 141 15.11 24.81 3.29
C ALA A 141 16.32 23.88 3.19
N ASP A 142 16.18 22.75 2.50
CA ASP A 142 17.29 21.81 2.23
C ASP A 142 18.43 22.48 1.44
N GLY A 143 18.08 23.33 0.47
CA GLY A 143 19.05 24.03 -0.37
C GLY A 143 19.74 25.22 0.30
N THR A 144 19.14 25.81 1.35
CA THR A 144 19.62 27.08 1.94
C THR A 144 20.16 26.96 3.36
N VAL A 145 19.66 26.01 4.17
CA VAL A 145 20.02 25.87 5.58
C VAL A 145 20.59 24.49 5.85
N ALA A 146 21.91 24.38 5.90
CA ALA A 146 22.57 23.11 6.20
C ALA A 146 22.21 22.62 7.61
N GLY A 147 21.79 21.35 7.71
CA GLY A 147 21.55 20.69 8.99
C GLY A 147 20.32 21.19 9.74
N TRP A 148 19.36 21.83 9.07
CA TRP A 148 18.08 22.18 9.70
C TRP A 148 17.30 20.93 10.15
N ILE A 149 17.58 19.74 9.60
CA ILE A 149 17.09 18.46 10.12
C ILE A 149 18.09 17.94 11.17
N GLY A 150 17.93 18.39 12.41
CA GLY A 150 18.81 18.00 13.52
C GLY A 150 18.64 16.53 13.96
N ASP A 151 17.41 16.03 13.96
CA ASP A 151 17.03 14.66 14.35
C ASP A 151 16.17 13.99 13.26
N PRO A 152 16.80 13.30 12.28
CA PRO A 152 16.08 12.59 11.22
C PRO A 152 15.16 11.47 11.71
N SER A 153 15.47 10.86 12.87
CA SER A 153 14.66 9.78 13.44
C SER A 153 13.34 10.33 13.99
N GLU A 154 13.37 11.44 14.74
CA GLU A 154 12.15 12.09 15.20
C GLU A 154 11.31 12.61 14.02
N LEU A 155 11.93 13.19 12.98
CA LEU A 155 11.21 13.63 11.78
C LEU A 155 10.41 12.49 11.14
N THR A 156 11.09 11.36 10.93
CA THR A 156 10.45 10.18 10.34
C THR A 156 9.33 9.63 11.23
N GLU A 157 9.57 9.53 12.54
CA GLU A 157 8.58 9.07 13.51
C GLU A 157 7.31 9.94 13.50
N ARG A 158 7.46 11.27 13.53
CA ARG A 158 6.33 12.21 13.58
C ARG A 158 5.52 12.18 12.28
N ILE A 159 6.17 12.11 11.12
CA ILE A 159 5.48 11.97 9.84
C ILE A 159 4.72 10.63 9.78
N SER A 160 5.32 9.53 10.22
CA SER A 160 4.65 8.23 10.28
C SER A 160 3.44 8.23 11.21
N VAL A 161 3.55 8.84 12.40
CA VAL A 161 2.41 9.01 13.32
C VAL A 161 1.29 9.84 12.69
N GLY A 162 1.64 10.94 12.03
CA GLY A 162 0.68 11.78 11.32
C GLY A 162 -0.09 10.99 10.25
N VAL A 163 0.62 10.31 9.34
CA VAL A 163 0.00 9.48 8.28
C VAL A 163 -0.91 8.40 8.86
N ARG A 164 -0.49 7.72 9.93
CA ARG A 164 -1.29 6.69 10.59
C ARG A 164 -2.59 7.26 11.16
N ALA A 165 -2.51 8.40 11.84
CA ALA A 165 -3.68 9.05 12.40
C ALA A 165 -4.69 9.47 11.32
N VAL A 166 -4.24 9.89 10.13
CA VAL A 166 -5.14 10.19 9.00
C VAL A 166 -5.96 8.96 8.61
N ILE A 167 -5.29 7.82 8.44
CA ILE A 167 -5.91 6.56 8.04
C ILE A 167 -6.93 6.10 9.10
N GLU A 168 -6.53 6.06 10.37
CA GLU A 168 -7.40 5.64 11.48
C GLU A 168 -8.63 6.56 11.65
N LEU A 169 -8.47 7.86 11.41
CA LEU A 169 -9.56 8.82 11.52
C LEU A 169 -10.52 8.74 10.33
N ALA A 170 -10.01 8.48 9.13
CA ALA A 170 -10.84 8.21 7.94
C ALA A 170 -11.65 6.91 8.11
N GLU A 171 -11.03 5.86 8.66
CA GLU A 171 -11.67 4.58 9.02
C GLU A 171 -12.89 4.79 9.92
N ARG A 172 -12.73 5.55 11.00
CA ARG A 172 -13.81 5.80 11.97
C ARG A 172 -15.02 6.47 11.33
N VAL A 173 -14.80 7.44 10.44
CA VAL A 173 -15.89 8.12 9.71
C VAL A 173 -16.54 7.17 8.70
N GLY A 174 -15.74 6.39 7.98
CA GLY A 174 -16.22 5.36 7.06
C GLY A 174 -17.16 4.36 7.76
N PHE A 175 -16.74 3.81 8.90
CA PHE A 175 -17.54 2.85 9.66
C PHE A 175 -18.92 3.40 10.05
N ALA A 176 -18.96 4.62 10.58
CA ALA A 176 -20.21 5.22 11.02
C ALA A 176 -21.16 5.52 9.86
N SER A 177 -20.63 5.78 8.65
CA SER A 177 -21.45 6.06 7.47
C SER A 177 -22.23 4.84 6.95
N LEU A 178 -21.80 3.62 7.30
CA LEU A 178 -22.44 2.37 6.89
C LEU A 178 -23.60 1.95 7.81
N GLY A 179 -23.65 2.47 9.04
CA GLY A 179 -24.70 2.17 10.00
C GLY A 179 -25.85 3.17 9.96
N ALA A 180 -27.03 2.77 10.43
CA ALA A 180 -28.14 3.68 10.71
C ALA A 180 -27.85 4.52 11.97
N GLN A 181 -26.93 5.47 11.86
CA GLN A 181 -26.58 6.39 12.93
C GLN A 181 -27.62 7.51 13.03
N SER A 182 -27.97 7.90 14.25
CA SER A 182 -28.76 9.13 14.44
C SER A 182 -27.94 10.35 14.00
N ARG A 183 -28.61 11.40 13.49
CA ARG A 183 -27.99 12.69 13.15
C ARG A 183 -26.99 13.14 14.22
N ARG A 184 -27.42 13.10 15.49
CA ARG A 184 -26.60 13.52 16.64
C ARG A 184 -25.34 12.68 16.82
N MET A 185 -25.41 11.37 16.62
CA MET A 185 -24.24 10.48 16.71
C MET A 185 -23.25 10.74 15.58
N MET A 186 -23.74 10.94 14.35
CA MET A 186 -22.88 11.27 13.20
C MET A 186 -22.14 12.60 13.40
N LEU A 187 -22.85 13.65 13.79
CA LEU A 187 -22.24 14.96 14.07
C LEU A 187 -21.24 14.89 15.23
N GLN A 188 -21.56 14.16 16.30
CA GLN A 188 -20.63 13.99 17.42
C GLN A 188 -19.33 13.29 16.98
N LEU A 189 -19.44 12.27 16.12
CA LEU A 189 -18.28 11.61 15.57
C LEU A 189 -17.44 12.56 14.72
N LEU A 190 -18.07 13.27 13.77
CA LEU A 190 -17.38 14.20 12.89
C LEU A 190 -16.68 15.32 13.68
N ILE A 191 -17.32 15.85 14.73
CA ILE A 191 -16.71 16.81 15.67
C ILE A 191 -15.46 16.22 16.34
N ASN A 192 -15.56 14.99 16.85
CA ASN A 192 -14.44 14.34 17.54
C ASN A 192 -13.27 14.06 16.56
N VAL A 193 -13.59 13.62 15.35
CA VAL A 193 -12.60 13.35 14.31
C VAL A 193 -11.97 14.64 13.82
N TYR A 194 -12.76 15.70 13.62
CA TYR A 194 -12.29 17.03 13.26
C TYR A 194 -11.22 17.52 14.25
N GLY A 195 -11.51 17.52 15.56
CA GLY A 195 -10.55 17.93 16.58
C GLY A 195 -9.28 17.06 16.59
N SER A 196 -9.44 15.75 16.36
CA SER A 196 -8.30 14.82 16.30
C SER A 196 -7.39 15.05 15.08
N LEU A 197 -7.96 15.44 13.94
CA LEU A 197 -7.22 15.78 12.72
C LEU A 197 -6.35 17.04 12.92
N VAL A 198 -6.90 18.04 13.62
CA VAL A 198 -6.19 19.30 13.94
C VAL A 198 -5.04 19.05 14.92
N GLU A 199 -5.30 18.37 16.03
CA GLU A 199 -4.30 18.16 17.09
C GLU A 199 -3.25 17.07 16.76
N GLY A 200 -3.57 16.18 15.83
CA GLY A 200 -2.68 15.11 15.37
C GLY A 200 -2.08 15.43 14.00
N PRO A 201 -2.66 14.94 12.89
CA PRO A 201 -2.12 15.08 11.53
C PRO A 201 -1.67 16.49 11.12
N VAL A 202 -2.47 17.54 11.37
CA VAL A 202 -2.08 18.92 10.98
C VAL A 202 -0.79 19.31 11.69
N ARG A 203 -0.69 19.06 13.00
CA ARG A 203 0.51 19.35 13.81
C ARG A 203 1.69 18.46 13.42
N ASP A 204 1.47 17.16 13.30
CA ASP A 204 2.52 16.16 13.15
C ASP A 204 3.16 16.20 11.75
N LEU A 205 2.35 16.38 10.71
CA LEU A 205 2.84 16.61 9.35
C LEU A 205 3.35 18.05 9.22
N GLY A 206 2.52 19.04 9.58
CA GLY A 206 2.83 20.46 9.42
C GLY A 206 4.04 20.95 10.24
N GLY A 207 4.45 20.24 11.29
CA GLY A 207 5.65 20.59 12.06
C GLY A 207 6.93 20.64 11.24
N ALA A 208 7.07 19.77 10.23
CA ALA A 208 8.20 19.82 9.30
C ALA A 208 8.22 21.12 8.50
N LEU A 209 7.06 21.53 7.99
CA LEU A 209 6.87 22.78 7.27
C LEU A 209 7.19 24.01 8.16
N VAL A 210 6.65 24.05 9.39
CA VAL A 210 6.87 25.17 10.31
C VAL A 210 8.36 25.34 10.62
N ILE A 211 9.05 24.25 10.93
CA ILE A 211 10.48 24.31 11.28
C ILE A 211 11.32 24.67 10.06
N ALA A 212 11.00 24.14 8.88
CA ALA A 212 11.66 24.52 7.62
C ALA A 212 11.55 26.04 7.36
N ILE A 213 10.36 26.62 7.58
CA ILE A 213 10.15 28.07 7.42
C ILE A 213 10.95 28.88 8.45
N ARG A 214 10.95 28.45 9.73
CA ARG A 214 11.75 29.09 10.80
C ARG A 214 13.25 29.05 10.49
N ALA A 215 13.74 27.91 10.01
CA ALA A 215 15.11 27.73 9.56
C ALA A 215 15.49 28.76 8.50
N ARG A 216 14.66 28.89 7.46
CA ARG A 216 14.89 29.81 6.35
C ARG A 216 14.84 31.29 6.74
N ARG A 217 14.00 31.65 7.71
CA ARG A 217 13.94 33.02 8.25
C ARG A 217 15.13 33.37 9.15
N GLY A 218 15.96 32.39 9.51
CA GLY A 218 17.07 32.57 10.43
C GLY A 218 16.62 32.77 11.88
N ASP A 219 15.46 32.22 12.25
CA ASP A 219 14.95 32.32 13.62
C ASP A 219 15.93 31.63 14.58
N GLN A 220 16.26 32.28 15.69
CA GLN A 220 17.22 31.71 16.65
C GLN A 220 16.62 30.59 17.53
N ARG A 221 15.29 30.44 17.55
CA ARG A 221 14.58 29.46 18.39
C ARG A 221 13.87 28.44 17.52
N ASN A 222 14.07 27.15 17.84
CA ASN A 222 13.35 26.04 17.22
C ASN A 222 13.41 26.04 15.68
N ALA A 223 14.54 26.47 15.12
CA ALA A 223 14.82 26.53 13.69
C ALA A 223 15.60 25.30 13.17
N SER A 224 15.80 24.31 14.03
CA SER A 224 16.25 22.97 13.66
C SER A 224 15.20 21.96 14.12
N TYR A 225 14.98 20.92 13.32
CA TYR A 225 14.07 19.82 13.58
C TYR A 225 14.73 18.86 14.58
N GLU A 226 14.74 19.29 15.84
CA GLU A 226 15.12 18.47 16.99
C GLU A 226 13.88 18.04 17.76
N ARG A 227 13.99 16.95 18.53
CA ARG A 227 12.87 16.40 19.32
C ARG A 227 12.09 17.44 20.12
N MET A 228 12.76 18.38 20.78
CA MET A 228 12.07 19.38 21.60
C MET A 228 11.40 20.48 20.78
N ALA A 229 12.01 20.90 19.68
CA ALA A 229 11.38 21.83 18.75
C ALA A 229 10.15 21.20 18.09
N ALA A 230 10.28 19.97 17.58
CA ALA A 230 9.22 19.24 16.89
C ALA A 230 8.01 18.96 17.80
N ARG A 231 8.23 18.58 19.07
CA ARG A 231 7.16 18.33 20.03
C ARG A 231 6.54 19.61 20.61
N GLY A 232 7.25 20.74 20.51
CA GLY A 232 6.74 22.04 20.92
C GLY A 232 5.75 22.67 19.94
N ILE A 233 5.75 22.24 18.68
CA ILE A 233 4.84 22.76 17.65
C ILE A 233 3.39 22.47 18.02
N GLN A 234 2.55 23.50 17.97
CA GLN A 234 1.10 23.38 18.11
C GLN A 234 0.41 23.43 16.75
N ALA A 235 -0.84 22.94 16.66
CA ALA A 235 -1.62 23.03 15.42
C ALA A 235 -1.77 24.49 14.95
N GLY A 236 -1.96 25.43 15.88
CA GLY A 236 -2.02 26.86 15.59
C GLY A 236 -0.75 27.43 14.93
N ASP A 237 0.44 26.90 15.23
CA ASP A 237 1.68 27.32 14.56
C ASP A 237 1.65 26.96 13.07
N VAL A 238 1.16 25.75 12.76
CA VAL A 238 1.02 25.27 11.38
C VAL A 238 0.01 26.13 10.62
N VAL A 239 -1.15 26.36 11.21
CA VAL A 239 -2.21 27.17 10.61
C VAL A 239 -1.73 28.60 10.34
N GLN A 240 -0.98 29.19 11.27
CA GLN A 240 -0.41 30.52 11.08
C GLN A 240 0.59 30.57 9.91
N GLU A 241 1.46 29.56 9.78
CA GLU A 241 2.39 29.51 8.64
C GLU A 241 1.67 29.25 7.32
N LEU A 242 0.65 28.38 7.29
CA LEU A 242 -0.20 28.19 6.10
C LEU A 242 -0.86 29.51 5.68
N GLY A 243 -1.34 30.31 6.64
CA GLY A 243 -1.90 31.64 6.37
C GLY A 243 -0.89 32.63 5.82
N ARG A 244 0.38 32.55 6.26
CA ARG A 244 1.47 33.39 5.73
C ARG A 244 1.91 33.00 4.33
N ILE A 245 1.82 31.71 3.98
CA ILE A 245 2.07 31.22 2.62
C ILE A 245 1.00 31.80 1.67
N GLY A 246 -0.23 31.94 2.15
CA GLY A 246 -1.34 32.59 1.46
C GLY A 246 -1.88 31.82 0.26
N GLY A 247 -2.70 32.47 -0.56
CA GLY A 247 -3.13 31.98 -1.87
C GLY A 247 -4.06 30.77 -1.77
N PRO A 248 -3.65 29.55 -2.20
CA PRO A 248 -4.52 28.37 -2.14
C PRO A 248 -4.88 27.91 -0.71
N TRP A 249 -4.30 28.53 0.32
CA TRP A 249 -4.53 28.21 1.73
C TRP A 249 -5.49 29.14 2.43
N ASP A 250 -5.80 30.32 1.88
CA ASP A 250 -6.53 31.39 2.58
C ASP A 250 -7.87 30.89 3.14
N HIS A 251 -8.68 30.25 2.29
CA HIS A 251 -9.94 29.64 2.70
C HIS A 251 -9.75 28.55 3.78
N ALA A 252 -8.83 27.62 3.58
CA ALA A 252 -8.59 26.53 4.53
C ALA A 252 -8.07 27.02 5.90
N VAL A 253 -7.27 28.08 5.89
CA VAL A 253 -6.70 28.70 7.10
C VAL A 253 -7.77 29.43 7.89
N ASP A 254 -8.64 30.21 7.23
CA ASP A 254 -9.75 30.89 7.90
C ASP A 254 -10.70 29.92 8.62
N LEU A 255 -10.82 28.70 8.07
CA LEU A 255 -11.60 27.61 8.66
C LEU A 255 -10.86 26.91 9.81
N LEU A 256 -9.57 26.62 9.63
CA LEU A 256 -8.71 26.00 10.65
C LEU A 256 -8.46 26.91 11.86
N ILE A 257 -8.28 28.22 11.64
CA ILE A 257 -8.11 29.21 12.71
C ILE A 257 -9.30 29.18 13.67
N ARG A 258 -10.52 28.92 13.17
CA ARG A 258 -11.74 28.83 14.02
C ARG A 258 -11.63 27.74 15.09
N ASN A 259 -10.79 26.73 14.88
CA ASN A 259 -10.76 25.52 15.72
C ASN A 259 -9.37 25.16 16.27
N ALA A 260 -8.26 25.73 15.78
CA ALA A 260 -6.90 25.45 16.27
C ALA A 260 -6.55 26.16 17.59
N GLY A 261 -7.49 26.89 18.20
CA GLY A 261 -7.33 27.40 19.55
C GLY A 261 -7.60 26.28 20.56
N ALA A 262 -6.67 26.03 21.50
CA ALA A 262 -6.66 24.94 22.48
C ALA A 262 -7.87 24.85 23.44
N HIS A 263 -8.95 25.59 23.17
CA HIS A 263 -10.11 25.78 24.04
C HIS A 263 -11.42 25.83 23.22
N SER A 264 -11.46 25.22 22.04
CA SER A 264 -12.70 25.19 21.24
C SER A 264 -13.70 24.15 21.76
N GLY A 265 -14.95 24.58 21.98
CA GLY A 265 -16.07 23.70 22.35
C GLY A 265 -17.06 23.54 21.20
N ALA A 266 -17.53 22.31 20.93
CA ALA A 266 -18.51 22.04 19.90
C ALA A 266 -19.79 21.46 20.52
N THR A 267 -20.93 22.07 20.23
CA THR A 267 -22.24 21.66 20.77
C THR A 267 -23.20 21.43 19.62
N ILE A 268 -23.83 20.26 19.59
CA ILE A 268 -24.83 19.92 18.56
C ILE A 268 -26.14 20.64 18.89
N THR A 269 -26.67 21.39 17.92
CA THR A 269 -27.97 22.07 18.01
C THR A 269 -29.02 21.32 17.20
N ASP A 270 -30.27 21.76 17.25
CA ASP A 270 -31.38 21.13 16.50
C ASP A 270 -31.18 21.23 14.98
N THR A 271 -30.55 22.31 14.52
CA THR A 271 -30.37 22.62 13.08
C THR A 271 -28.93 22.50 12.59
N GLY A 272 -27.97 22.27 13.49
CA GLY A 272 -26.57 22.29 13.12
C GLY A 272 -25.58 21.94 14.24
N VAL A 273 -24.42 22.57 14.16
CA VAL A 273 -23.33 22.52 15.13
C VAL A 273 -22.94 23.95 15.50
N ARG A 274 -22.85 24.21 16.79
CA ARG A 274 -22.30 25.44 17.34
C ARG A 274 -20.84 25.21 17.70
N LEU A 275 -19.94 25.89 17.04
CA LEU A 275 -18.51 25.90 17.34
C LEU A 275 -18.19 27.16 18.15
N THR A 276 -17.55 26.97 19.29
CA THR A 276 -17.11 28.05 20.17
C THR A 276 -15.60 28.04 20.15
N GLN A 277 -15.00 29.13 19.69
CA GLN A 277 -13.57 29.36 19.70
C GLN A 277 -13.21 30.20 20.92
N GLN A 278 -12.24 29.75 21.69
CA GLN A 278 -11.70 30.51 22.82
C GLN A 278 -10.22 30.82 22.58
N SER A 279 -9.85 32.07 22.76
CA SER A 279 -8.47 32.54 22.72
C SER A 279 -7.98 32.72 24.15
N ILE A 280 -7.02 31.90 24.58
CA ILE A 280 -6.42 31.98 25.91
C ILE A 280 -4.97 32.43 25.78
N LYS A 281 -4.61 33.53 26.45
CA LYS A 281 -3.22 34.01 26.54
C LYS A 281 -2.77 33.94 28.00
N ALA A 282 -1.66 33.26 28.25
CA ALA A 282 -1.08 33.09 29.60
C ALA A 282 -2.09 32.56 30.66
N GLY A 283 -2.98 31.65 30.25
CA GLY A 283 -4.00 31.06 31.12
C GLY A 283 -5.25 31.91 31.34
N VAL A 284 -5.39 33.06 30.67
CA VAL A 284 -6.57 33.94 30.76
C VAL A 284 -7.32 33.93 29.43
N LEU A 285 -8.64 33.74 29.48
CA LEU A 285 -9.52 33.89 28.32
C LEU A 285 -9.55 35.36 27.88
N VAL A 286 -9.12 35.62 26.64
CA VAL A 286 -9.00 36.97 26.06
C VAL A 286 -10.11 37.24 25.04
N ASP A 287 -10.58 36.22 24.33
CA ASP A 287 -11.61 36.35 23.31
C ASP A 287 -12.42 35.05 23.19
N GLU A 288 -13.72 35.17 22.94
CA GLU A 288 -14.63 34.04 22.71
C GLU A 288 -15.52 34.35 21.51
N LYS A 289 -15.45 33.50 20.49
CA LYS A 289 -16.22 33.65 19.26
C LYS A 289 -17.03 32.40 19.01
N THR A 290 -18.35 32.57 18.94
CA THR A 290 -19.28 31.48 18.67
C THR A 290 -19.82 31.59 17.26
N VAL A 291 -19.81 30.48 16.52
CA VAL A 291 -20.36 30.37 15.18
C VAL A 291 -21.34 29.20 15.15
N GLU A 292 -22.50 29.42 14.55
CA GLU A 292 -23.46 28.36 14.28
C GLU A 292 -23.36 27.98 12.81
N LEU A 293 -23.14 26.69 12.57
CA LEU A 293 -23.06 26.07 11.25
C LEU A 293 -24.22 25.11 11.11
N THR A 294 -24.83 25.05 9.93
CA THR A 294 -25.73 23.95 9.58
C THR A 294 -24.95 22.62 9.44
N ASP A 295 -25.64 21.48 9.42
CA ASP A 295 -25.01 20.17 9.20
C ASP A 295 -24.18 20.14 7.91
N ALA A 296 -24.72 20.74 6.84
CA ALA A 296 -24.04 20.79 5.55
C ALA A 296 -22.77 21.62 5.60
N GLU A 297 -22.83 22.79 6.26
CA GLU A 297 -21.66 23.65 6.45
C GLU A 297 -20.60 22.98 7.32
N PHE A 298 -21.00 22.24 8.36
CA PHE A 298 -20.03 21.51 9.17
C PHE A 298 -19.36 20.34 8.43
N VAL A 299 -20.11 19.61 7.59
CA VAL A 299 -19.54 18.57 6.73
C VAL A 299 -18.58 19.17 5.70
N GLU A 300 -18.88 20.36 5.21
CA GLU A 300 -18.00 21.11 4.31
C GLU A 300 -16.68 21.48 4.97
N GLU A 301 -16.73 22.02 6.19
CA GLU A 301 -15.57 22.31 7.02
C GLU A 301 -14.72 21.06 7.27
N PHE A 302 -15.36 19.93 7.54
CA PHE A 302 -14.69 18.65 7.72
C PHE A 302 -13.97 18.18 6.45
N ALA A 303 -14.60 18.29 5.28
CA ALA A 303 -13.98 17.91 4.02
C ALA A 303 -12.79 18.81 3.65
N CYS A 304 -12.89 20.12 3.90
CA CYS A 304 -11.78 21.06 3.71
C CYS A 304 -10.57 20.72 4.61
N LEU A 305 -10.81 20.29 5.85
CA LEU A 305 -9.76 19.81 6.76
C LEU A 305 -9.09 18.55 6.21
N GLN A 306 -9.87 17.58 5.73
CA GLN A 306 -9.34 16.36 5.10
C GLN A 306 -8.48 16.69 3.87
N GLU A 307 -8.92 17.61 3.01
CA GLU A 307 -8.14 18.07 1.85
C GLU A 307 -6.83 18.75 2.26
N THR A 308 -6.86 19.55 3.33
CA THR A 308 -5.67 20.21 3.90
C THR A 308 -4.66 19.18 4.40
N VAL A 309 -5.12 18.20 5.17
CA VAL A 309 -4.28 17.13 5.71
C VAL A 309 -3.72 16.25 4.58
N LEU A 310 -4.53 15.95 3.56
CA LEU A 310 -4.08 15.23 2.38
C LEU A 310 -3.01 16.03 1.60
N ALA A 311 -3.16 17.35 1.48
CA ALA A 311 -2.15 18.21 0.86
C ALA A 311 -0.83 18.19 1.64
N LEU A 312 -0.89 18.25 2.98
CA LEU A 312 0.27 18.11 3.85
C LEU A 312 0.96 16.75 3.65
N GLN A 313 0.20 15.66 3.64
CA GLN A 313 0.73 14.32 3.39
C GLN A 313 1.41 14.24 2.01
N LEU A 314 0.75 14.72 0.95
CA LEU A 314 1.27 14.62 -0.42
C LEU A 314 2.45 15.56 -0.71
N GLY A 315 2.59 16.65 0.03
CA GLY A 315 3.79 17.50 -0.03
C GLY A 315 4.98 16.92 0.74
N ILE A 316 4.72 16.35 1.94
CA ILE A 316 5.76 15.99 2.93
C ILE A 316 6.21 14.53 2.83
N PHE A 317 5.32 13.62 2.46
CA PHE A 317 5.68 12.20 2.35
C PHE A 317 6.64 11.95 1.17
N PRO A 318 6.36 12.42 -0.07
CA PRO A 318 7.28 12.23 -1.19
C PRO A 318 8.60 12.99 -0.99
N TRP A 319 8.48 14.24 -0.52
CA TRP A 319 9.33 14.81 0.54
C TRP A 319 10.50 13.97 1.07
N LEU A 320 10.18 13.38 2.22
CA LEU A 320 10.98 12.53 3.07
C LEU A 320 11.48 11.27 2.35
N MET A 321 10.63 10.61 1.55
CA MET A 321 10.96 9.32 0.93
C MET A 321 11.96 9.44 -0.23
N THR A 322 12.10 10.63 -0.81
CA THR A 322 13.05 10.91 -1.91
C THR A 322 14.20 11.83 -1.46
N HIS A 323 14.37 11.99 -0.15
CA HIS A 323 15.32 12.93 0.42
C HIS A 323 16.78 12.56 0.07
N ALA A 324 17.57 13.56 -0.33
CA ALA A 324 18.94 13.34 -0.81
C ALA A 324 19.96 13.09 0.31
N ASP A 325 19.72 13.60 1.52
CA ASP A 325 20.60 13.37 2.68
C ASP A 325 20.63 11.88 3.09
N PRO A 326 21.81 11.22 3.06
CA PRO A 326 21.96 9.82 3.48
C PRO A 326 21.53 9.55 4.92
N LYS A 327 21.62 10.54 5.83
CA LYS A 327 21.18 10.39 7.23
C LYS A 327 19.66 10.27 7.32
N VAL A 328 18.94 11.06 6.53
CA VAL A 328 17.48 10.98 6.44
C VAL A 328 17.06 9.67 5.79
N ALA A 329 17.71 9.28 4.68
CA ALA A 329 17.45 8.00 4.04
C ALA A 329 17.70 6.80 4.97
N ALA A 330 18.78 6.85 5.78
CA ALA A 330 19.07 5.82 6.78
C ALA A 330 18.01 5.80 7.90
N ALA A 331 17.53 6.96 8.36
CA ALA A 331 16.46 7.04 9.34
C ALA A 331 15.15 6.42 8.81
N VAL A 332 14.76 6.77 7.58
CA VAL A 332 13.60 6.17 6.89
C VAL A 332 13.74 4.65 6.79
N ALA A 333 14.91 4.14 6.39
CA ALA A 333 15.15 2.70 6.28
C ALA A 333 15.18 1.98 7.65
N SER A 334 15.44 2.70 8.73
CA SER A 334 15.50 2.13 10.09
C SER A 334 14.14 1.95 10.75
N VAL A 335 13.10 2.63 10.25
CA VAL A 335 11.75 2.55 10.82
C VAL A 335 11.18 1.15 10.63
N GLN A 336 10.91 0.49 11.75
CA GLN A 336 10.23 -0.79 11.76
C GLN A 336 8.73 -0.55 11.75
N PRO A 337 7.99 -1.13 10.78
CA PRO A 337 6.54 -1.05 10.81
C PRO A 337 6.00 -1.78 12.04
N THR A 338 4.98 -1.20 12.66
CA THR A 338 4.18 -1.82 13.71
C THR A 338 3.45 -3.06 13.18
N GLU A 339 2.96 -3.90 14.09
CA GLU A 339 2.19 -5.09 13.73
C GLU A 339 0.96 -4.75 12.87
N ARG A 340 0.20 -3.73 13.28
CA ARG A 340 -0.95 -3.20 12.53
C ARG A 340 -0.56 -2.69 11.12
N GLU A 341 0.59 -2.04 10.98
CA GLU A 341 1.06 -1.59 9.65
C GLU A 341 1.48 -2.76 8.75
N ARG A 342 2.10 -3.80 9.32
CA ARG A 342 2.41 -5.02 8.58
C ARG A 342 1.12 -5.69 8.12
N GLU A 343 0.13 -5.83 9.00
CA GLU A 343 -1.21 -6.33 8.63
C GLU A 343 -1.84 -5.53 7.51
N ALA A 344 -1.87 -4.20 7.61
CA ALA A 344 -2.44 -3.32 6.59
C ALA A 344 -1.77 -3.49 5.22
N ILE A 345 -0.43 -3.56 5.19
CA ILE A 345 0.33 -3.81 3.96
C ILE A 345 0.00 -5.20 3.41
N ILE A 346 -0.06 -6.23 4.26
CA ILE A 346 -0.38 -7.60 3.82
C ILE A 346 -1.82 -7.68 3.30
N ARG A 347 -2.79 -7.00 3.92
CA ARG A 347 -4.17 -6.88 3.38
C ARG A 347 -4.17 -6.21 2.02
N LEU A 348 -3.45 -5.11 1.88
CA LEU A 348 -3.32 -4.42 0.59
C LEU A 348 -2.76 -5.39 -0.49
N LEU A 349 -1.69 -6.12 -0.18
CA LEU A 349 -1.10 -7.12 -1.08
C LEU A 349 -2.07 -8.27 -1.39
N ALA A 350 -2.86 -8.73 -0.41
CA ALA A 350 -3.89 -9.73 -0.58
C ALA A 350 -4.99 -9.24 -1.53
N GLY A 351 -5.37 -7.97 -1.42
CA GLY A 351 -6.30 -7.28 -2.30
C GLY A 351 -5.84 -7.21 -3.75
N LEU A 352 -4.56 -6.89 -3.99
CA LEU A 352 -3.97 -6.98 -5.34
C LEU A 352 -4.05 -8.40 -5.93
N GLY A 353 -4.15 -9.40 -5.05
CA GLY A 353 -4.39 -10.81 -5.36
C GLY A 353 -5.85 -11.22 -5.43
N GLY A 354 -6.83 -10.31 -5.33
CA GLY A 354 -8.25 -10.63 -5.40
C GLY A 354 -8.83 -11.34 -4.17
N LEU A 355 -8.19 -11.16 -3.02
CA LEU A 355 -8.73 -11.58 -1.73
C LEU A 355 -9.44 -10.40 -1.05
N LEU A 356 -10.60 -10.66 -0.46
CA LEU A 356 -11.37 -9.70 0.35
C LEU A 356 -11.53 -10.24 1.77
N ASP A 357 -12.02 -9.40 2.69
CA ASP A 357 -12.38 -9.78 4.06
C ASP A 357 -11.20 -10.44 4.80
N VAL A 358 -10.00 -9.88 4.62
CA VAL A 358 -8.75 -10.50 5.06
C VAL A 358 -8.52 -10.28 6.55
N GLU A 359 -8.58 -11.36 7.31
CA GLU A 359 -8.38 -11.36 8.76
C GLU A 359 -7.10 -12.10 9.17
N PHE A 360 -6.49 -11.66 10.26
CA PHE A 360 -5.34 -12.32 10.87
C PHE A 360 -5.69 -12.86 12.24
N GLN A 361 -5.22 -14.07 12.53
CA GLN A 361 -5.26 -14.67 13.85
C GLN A 361 -3.87 -15.22 14.16
N GLN A 362 -3.16 -14.56 15.08
CA GLN A 362 -1.83 -14.99 15.50
C GLN A 362 -1.89 -15.79 16.82
N HIS A 363 -1.22 -16.93 16.85
CA HIS A 363 -1.01 -17.74 18.03
C HIS A 363 0.48 -18.11 18.14
N GLY A 364 1.23 -17.34 18.93
CA GLY A 364 2.69 -17.53 19.04
C GLY A 364 3.40 -17.26 17.71
N SER A 365 4.12 -18.26 17.19
CA SER A 365 4.82 -18.22 15.89
C SER A 365 3.96 -18.68 14.70
N ALA A 366 2.70 -19.05 14.94
CA ALA A 366 1.75 -19.42 13.90
C ALA A 366 0.82 -18.25 13.58
N LEU A 367 0.68 -17.95 12.29
CA LEU A 367 -0.26 -16.97 11.77
C LEU A 367 -1.29 -17.68 10.90
N ARG A 368 -2.57 -17.40 11.15
CA ARG A 368 -3.65 -17.80 10.25
C ARG A 368 -4.19 -16.56 9.54
N LEU A 369 -4.22 -16.61 8.21
CA LEU A 369 -4.86 -15.63 7.35
C LEU A 369 -6.18 -16.23 6.86
N ASN A 370 -7.30 -15.63 7.23
CA ASN A 370 -8.60 -15.95 6.68
C ASN A 370 -8.96 -14.93 5.59
N GLY A 371 -9.71 -15.34 4.57
CA GLY A 371 -10.23 -14.41 3.58
C GLY A 371 -11.16 -15.06 2.57
N ARG A 372 -11.79 -14.23 1.74
CA ARG A 372 -12.72 -14.65 0.70
C ARG A 372 -12.19 -14.31 -0.68
N LEU A 373 -12.53 -15.13 -1.66
CA LEU A 373 -12.22 -14.86 -3.06
C LEU A 373 -13.33 -14.06 -3.71
N VAL A 374 -12.96 -13.05 -4.50
CA VAL A 374 -13.90 -12.45 -5.44
C VAL A 374 -14.31 -13.47 -6.50
N GLU A 375 -15.59 -13.50 -6.90
CA GLU A 375 -16.10 -14.45 -7.91
C GLU A 375 -15.34 -14.38 -9.24
N ALA A 376 -14.83 -13.20 -9.60
CA ALA A 376 -14.01 -12.98 -10.79
C ALA A 376 -12.62 -13.64 -10.70
N ALA A 377 -12.13 -13.99 -9.51
CA ALA A 377 -10.82 -14.57 -9.30
C ALA A 377 -10.93 -16.07 -9.05
N LYS A 378 -10.47 -16.87 -10.02
CA LYS A 378 -10.35 -18.32 -9.84
C LYS A 378 -9.08 -18.65 -9.08
N ILE A 379 -9.15 -19.56 -8.11
CA ILE A 379 -8.00 -20.05 -7.32
C ILE A 379 -6.79 -20.42 -8.19
N GLN A 380 -7.07 -21.06 -9.34
CA GLN A 380 -6.07 -21.52 -10.31
C GLN A 380 -5.40 -20.37 -11.08
N GLU A 381 -6.07 -19.21 -11.14
CA GLU A 381 -5.61 -17.98 -11.79
C GLU A 381 -4.99 -16.99 -10.78
N LEU A 382 -4.81 -17.40 -9.51
CA LEU A 382 -4.22 -16.60 -8.44
C LEU A 382 -2.82 -17.09 -8.04
N PRO A 383 -1.80 -16.92 -8.89
CA PRO A 383 -0.41 -17.23 -8.55
C PRO A 383 0.19 -16.27 -7.49
N LYS A 384 -0.59 -15.30 -6.98
CA LYS A 384 -0.12 -14.24 -6.08
C LYS A 384 -0.19 -14.61 -4.60
N VAL A 385 -0.96 -15.62 -4.22
CA VAL A 385 -1.00 -16.11 -2.83
C VAL A 385 0.38 -16.64 -2.37
N PRO A 386 1.12 -17.41 -3.19
CA PRO A 386 2.52 -17.73 -2.89
C PRO A 386 3.40 -16.49 -2.62
N SER A 387 3.21 -15.41 -3.38
CA SER A 387 3.94 -14.15 -3.18
C SER A 387 3.52 -13.45 -1.89
N LEU A 388 2.23 -13.52 -1.52
CA LEU A 388 1.71 -13.02 -0.25
C LEU A 388 2.35 -13.77 0.94
N VAL A 389 2.39 -15.10 0.89
CA VAL A 389 3.02 -15.93 1.94
C VAL A 389 4.51 -15.58 2.09
N ALA A 390 5.24 -15.45 0.99
CA ALA A 390 6.63 -15.00 1.00
C ALA A 390 6.79 -13.61 1.64
N ALA A 391 5.89 -12.67 1.31
CA ALA A 391 5.89 -11.33 1.89
C ALA A 391 5.62 -11.36 3.40
N ILE A 392 4.68 -12.19 3.87
CA ILE A 392 4.37 -12.39 5.30
C ILE A 392 5.62 -12.87 6.05
N PHE A 393 6.29 -13.92 5.56
CA PHE A 393 7.51 -14.43 6.21
C PHE A 393 8.67 -13.44 6.17
N GLY A 394 8.76 -12.60 5.13
CA GLY A 394 9.73 -11.52 5.04
C GLY A 394 9.47 -10.38 6.03
N ALA A 395 8.20 -9.97 6.17
CA ALA A 395 7.78 -8.86 7.03
C ALA A 395 7.74 -9.23 8.53
N TRP A 396 7.38 -10.47 8.87
CA TRP A 396 7.29 -10.96 10.24
C TRP A 396 8.28 -12.08 10.53
N LYS A 397 9.49 -11.71 10.97
CA LYS A 397 10.56 -12.67 11.29
C LYS A 397 10.21 -13.66 12.41
N SER A 398 9.27 -13.32 13.29
CA SER A 398 8.82 -14.17 14.40
C SER A 398 7.82 -15.26 14.01
N ILE A 399 7.28 -15.21 12.78
CA ILE A 399 6.32 -16.19 12.28
C ILE A 399 7.07 -17.33 11.59
N ASP A 400 6.82 -18.56 11.99
CA ASP A 400 7.42 -19.77 11.41
C ASP A 400 6.41 -20.59 10.59
N GLU A 401 5.12 -20.33 10.80
CA GLU A 401 4.02 -21.02 10.15
C GLU A 401 2.95 -20.01 9.70
N VAL A 402 2.49 -20.15 8.45
CA VAL A 402 1.41 -19.34 7.87
C VAL A 402 0.34 -20.28 7.31
N THR A 403 -0.85 -20.27 7.90
CA THR A 403 -2.01 -20.99 7.36
C THR A 403 -2.90 -20.02 6.58
N VAL A 404 -3.05 -20.26 5.28
CA VAL A 404 -4.00 -19.51 4.43
C VAL A 404 -5.30 -20.32 4.33
N ALA A 405 -6.36 -19.79 4.93
CA ALA A 405 -7.70 -20.38 4.91
C ALA A 405 -8.64 -19.49 4.10
N LEU A 406 -9.20 -20.03 3.01
CA LEU A 406 -10.20 -19.32 2.23
C LEU A 406 -11.54 -20.05 2.33
N GLU A 407 -12.65 -19.31 2.35
CA GLU A 407 -14.01 -19.88 2.51
C GLU A 407 -14.33 -21.02 1.52
N SER A 408 -13.77 -20.96 0.31
CA SER A 408 -14.07 -21.88 -0.79
C SER A 408 -13.12 -23.07 -0.91
N ARG A 409 -12.19 -23.29 0.03
CA ARG A 409 -11.23 -24.40 -0.03
C ARG A 409 -10.68 -24.82 1.33
N GLU A 410 -10.07 -25.99 1.36
CA GLU A 410 -9.31 -26.43 2.53
C GLU A 410 -8.12 -25.47 2.80
N PRO A 411 -7.86 -25.16 4.10
CA PRO A 411 -6.72 -24.36 4.50
C PRO A 411 -5.39 -24.98 4.09
N VAL A 412 -4.44 -24.14 3.68
CA VAL A 412 -3.08 -24.58 3.34
C VAL A 412 -2.08 -23.94 4.29
N THR A 413 -1.30 -24.77 4.96
CA THR A 413 -0.22 -24.33 5.85
C THR A 413 1.09 -24.27 5.10
N PHE A 414 1.84 -23.19 5.28
CA PHE A 414 3.19 -22.98 4.76
C PHE A 414 4.14 -22.77 5.92
N PHE A 415 5.40 -23.17 5.74
CA PHE A 415 6.41 -23.06 6.79
C PHE A 415 7.60 -22.24 6.32
N ARG A 416 8.22 -21.48 7.24
CA ARG A 416 9.39 -20.64 6.94
C ARG A 416 10.54 -21.43 6.31
N HIS A 417 10.75 -22.67 6.73
CA HIS A 417 11.83 -23.51 6.20
C HIS A 417 11.61 -23.94 4.73
N GLU A 418 10.40 -23.76 4.19
CA GLU A 418 10.08 -23.93 2.77
C GLU A 418 10.64 -22.77 1.91
N LEU A 419 11.07 -21.68 2.54
CA LEU A 419 11.64 -20.49 1.90
C LEU A 419 13.16 -20.41 2.10
N PRO A 420 13.90 -19.75 1.19
CA PRO A 420 15.30 -19.43 1.42
C PRO A 420 15.45 -18.33 2.49
N ASN A 421 16.65 -18.21 3.07
CA ASN A 421 16.98 -17.10 3.96
C ASN A 421 17.11 -15.73 3.23
N GLY A 422 17.16 -15.74 1.90
CA GLY A 422 17.20 -14.54 1.05
C GLY A 422 15.83 -14.17 0.49
N ASN A 423 15.81 -13.35 -0.57
CA ASN A 423 14.56 -12.98 -1.26
C ASN A 423 13.92 -14.22 -1.91
N PRO A 424 12.71 -14.63 -1.46
CA PRO A 424 12.02 -15.78 -2.02
C PRO A 424 11.74 -15.69 -3.51
N ALA A 425 11.54 -14.48 -4.04
CA ALA A 425 11.22 -14.26 -5.44
C ALA A 425 12.36 -14.68 -6.38
N ASP A 426 13.60 -14.71 -5.87
CA ASP A 426 14.79 -15.09 -6.63
C ASP A 426 15.04 -16.62 -6.60
N ASP A 427 14.32 -17.36 -5.76
CA ASP A 427 14.42 -18.81 -5.61
C ASP A 427 13.22 -19.51 -6.27
N LEU A 428 13.31 -19.68 -7.60
CA LEU A 428 12.30 -20.37 -8.41
C LEU A 428 11.86 -21.74 -7.83
N PRO A 429 12.74 -22.60 -7.29
CA PRO A 429 12.33 -23.79 -6.56
C PRO A 429 11.41 -23.53 -5.37
N ALA A 430 11.70 -22.52 -4.55
CA ALA A 430 10.84 -22.16 -3.42
C ALA A 430 9.46 -21.68 -3.88
N VAL A 431 9.45 -20.77 -4.87
CA VAL A 431 8.22 -20.30 -5.51
C VAL A 431 7.42 -21.49 -6.04
N GLY A 432 8.07 -22.37 -6.78
CA GLY A 432 7.44 -23.56 -7.36
C GLY A 432 6.87 -24.53 -6.31
N LEU A 433 7.60 -24.79 -5.22
CA LEU A 433 7.12 -25.61 -4.10
C LEU A 433 5.86 -25.02 -3.47
N ILE A 434 5.90 -23.72 -3.13
CA ILE A 434 4.77 -23.02 -2.49
C ILE A 434 3.58 -22.93 -3.44
N THR A 435 3.81 -22.64 -4.73
CA THR A 435 2.74 -22.61 -5.73
C THR A 435 2.12 -23.99 -5.91
N ARG A 436 2.89 -25.07 -5.97
CA ARG A 436 2.33 -26.41 -6.12
C ARG A 436 1.51 -26.82 -4.88
N LYS A 437 2.00 -26.50 -3.68
CA LYS A 437 1.28 -26.71 -2.41
C LYS A 437 -0.02 -25.90 -2.39
N TRP A 438 0.04 -24.63 -2.79
CA TRP A 438 -1.13 -23.75 -2.93
C TRP A 438 -2.18 -24.31 -3.88
N LEU A 439 -1.79 -24.85 -5.03
CA LEU A 439 -2.74 -25.40 -6.00
C LEU A 439 -3.53 -26.60 -5.47
N GLY A 440 -3.09 -27.23 -4.38
CA GLY A 440 -3.84 -28.30 -3.71
C GLY A 440 -4.05 -29.52 -4.59
N GLU A 441 -5.19 -30.19 -4.40
CA GLU A 441 -5.61 -31.30 -5.27
C GLU A 441 -6.11 -30.78 -6.61
N LEU A 442 -5.51 -31.28 -7.70
CA LEU A 442 -5.90 -30.96 -9.06
C LEU A 442 -6.31 -32.24 -9.80
N PRO A 443 -7.17 -32.14 -10.83
CA PRO A 443 -7.42 -33.25 -11.74
C PRO A 443 -6.11 -33.82 -12.29
N SER A 444 -6.03 -35.15 -12.45
CA SER A 444 -4.78 -35.88 -12.73
C SER A 444 -3.87 -35.26 -13.82
N ASN A 445 -4.44 -34.81 -14.95
CA ASN A 445 -3.64 -34.17 -16.01
C ASN A 445 -3.16 -32.75 -15.65
N ALA A 446 -3.98 -31.97 -14.96
CA ALA A 446 -3.63 -30.63 -14.48
C ALA A 446 -2.58 -30.72 -13.35
N ALA A 447 -2.72 -31.68 -12.43
CA ALA A 447 -1.71 -31.97 -11.41
C ALA A 447 -0.35 -32.32 -12.03
N ARG A 448 -0.33 -33.22 -13.03
CA ARG A 448 0.90 -33.59 -13.75
C ARG A 448 1.55 -32.40 -14.45
N LEU A 449 0.75 -31.52 -15.04
CA LEU A 449 1.25 -30.30 -15.66
C LEU A 449 1.84 -29.34 -14.61
N ALA A 450 1.15 -29.15 -13.49
CA ALA A 450 1.61 -28.34 -12.37
C ALA A 450 2.92 -28.88 -11.78
N ASP A 451 3.04 -30.19 -11.57
CA ASP A 451 4.27 -30.85 -11.13
C ASP A 451 5.45 -30.56 -12.07
N LEU A 452 5.23 -30.65 -13.39
CA LEU A 452 6.28 -30.37 -14.37
C LEU A 452 6.74 -28.92 -14.33
N VAL A 453 5.79 -27.99 -14.26
CA VAL A 453 6.04 -26.54 -14.30
C VAL A 453 6.65 -26.04 -13.00
N TYR A 454 6.11 -26.45 -11.86
CA TYR A 454 6.43 -25.86 -10.56
C TYR A 454 7.43 -26.68 -9.74
N LEU A 455 7.53 -28.00 -9.96
CA LEU A 455 8.49 -28.84 -9.23
C LEU A 455 9.68 -29.24 -10.10
N VAL A 456 9.42 -29.92 -11.23
CA VAL A 456 10.49 -30.55 -12.02
C VAL A 456 11.41 -29.51 -12.66
N LYS A 457 10.88 -28.57 -13.46
CA LYS A 457 11.71 -27.63 -14.22
C LYS A 457 12.56 -26.70 -13.33
N PRO A 458 12.01 -26.07 -12.26
CA PRO A 458 12.80 -25.23 -11.37
C PRO A 458 13.91 -26.00 -10.66
N GLN A 459 13.62 -27.23 -10.21
CA GLN A 459 14.60 -28.06 -9.51
C GLN A 459 15.72 -28.54 -10.44
N LEU A 460 15.41 -28.98 -11.67
CA LEU A 460 16.42 -29.36 -12.66
C LEU A 460 17.36 -28.19 -12.99
N ASN A 461 16.81 -26.96 -13.10
CA ASN A 461 17.63 -25.77 -13.31
C ASN A 461 18.63 -25.52 -12.18
N VAL A 462 18.26 -25.80 -10.92
CA VAL A 462 19.21 -25.72 -9.79
C VAL A 462 20.31 -26.76 -9.90
N ILE A 463 20.00 -27.99 -10.33
CA ILE A 463 21.03 -29.01 -10.54
C ILE A 463 22.01 -28.55 -11.62
N VAL A 464 21.51 -28.03 -12.74
CA VAL A 464 22.36 -27.49 -13.82
C VAL A 464 23.20 -26.32 -13.32
N GLY A 465 22.62 -25.39 -12.57
CA GLY A 465 23.33 -24.27 -11.96
C GLY A 465 24.45 -24.73 -11.02
N ALA A 466 24.15 -25.64 -10.09
CA ALA A 466 25.11 -26.21 -9.16
C ALA A 466 26.27 -26.94 -9.88
N LEU A 467 25.97 -27.68 -10.94
CA LEU A 467 26.98 -28.33 -11.78
C LEU A 467 27.84 -27.30 -12.52
N SER A 468 27.25 -26.20 -12.99
CA SER A 468 27.97 -25.14 -13.71
C SER A 468 28.87 -24.34 -12.78
N GLU A 469 28.38 -23.99 -11.59
CA GLU A 469 29.14 -23.30 -10.52
C GLU A 469 30.32 -24.15 -10.01
N SER A 470 30.23 -25.48 -10.16
CA SER A 470 31.33 -26.40 -9.83
C SER A 470 32.47 -26.42 -10.87
N LEU A 471 32.38 -25.62 -11.93
CA LEU A 471 33.35 -25.55 -13.01
C LEU A 471 33.95 -24.14 -13.16
N PRO A 472 35.29 -23.98 -13.13
CA PRO A 472 36.30 -24.99 -12.86
C PRO A 472 36.27 -25.47 -11.40
N PRO A 473 36.65 -26.74 -11.13
CA PRO A 473 36.51 -27.34 -9.80
C PRO A 473 37.43 -26.66 -8.79
N ASN A 474 36.81 -26.05 -7.78
CA ASN A 474 37.48 -25.54 -6.59
C ASN A 474 36.65 -25.87 -5.34
N ASP A 475 37.30 -25.90 -4.18
CA ASP A 475 36.66 -26.33 -2.93
C ASP A 475 35.44 -25.48 -2.55
N ALA A 476 35.56 -24.15 -2.65
CA ALA A 476 34.50 -23.21 -2.30
C ALA A 476 33.25 -23.37 -3.18
N GLY A 477 33.41 -23.44 -4.50
CA GLY A 477 32.33 -23.63 -5.47
C GLY A 477 31.66 -25.00 -5.34
N LEU A 478 32.45 -26.05 -5.12
CA LEU A 478 31.92 -27.40 -4.88
C LEU A 478 31.12 -27.47 -3.56
N ASN A 479 31.62 -26.84 -2.49
CA ASN A 479 30.93 -26.78 -1.21
C ASN A 479 29.61 -25.97 -1.30
N ALA A 480 29.62 -24.83 -2.00
CA ALA A 480 28.44 -24.01 -2.20
C ALA A 480 27.36 -24.76 -3.00
N ALA A 481 27.75 -25.40 -4.10
CA ALA A 481 26.87 -26.20 -4.94
C ALA A 481 26.29 -27.42 -4.19
N GLU A 482 27.14 -28.14 -3.43
CA GLU A 482 26.71 -29.24 -2.56
C GLU A 482 25.69 -28.77 -1.51
N THR A 483 26.01 -27.69 -0.80
CA THR A 483 25.17 -27.15 0.27
C THR A 483 23.81 -26.73 -0.28
N ARG A 484 23.80 -26.05 -1.43
CA ARG A 484 22.57 -25.63 -2.12
C ARG A 484 21.66 -26.81 -2.46
N LEU A 485 22.22 -27.88 -3.03
CA LEU A 485 21.45 -29.08 -3.38
C LEU A 485 20.96 -29.85 -2.14
N ARG A 486 21.76 -29.91 -1.08
CA ARG A 486 21.36 -30.54 0.18
C ARG A 486 20.20 -29.78 0.83
N VAL A 487 20.30 -28.46 0.95
CA VAL A 487 19.23 -27.61 1.49
C VAL A 487 17.95 -27.75 0.67
N LEU A 488 18.06 -27.78 -0.66
CA LEU A 488 16.90 -28.00 -1.53
C LEU A 488 16.26 -29.38 -1.31
N ALA A 489 17.06 -30.45 -1.18
CA ALA A 489 16.54 -31.78 -0.90
C ALA A 489 15.81 -31.84 0.45
N GLU A 490 16.42 -31.31 1.52
CA GLU A 490 15.80 -31.24 2.84
C GLU A 490 14.50 -30.43 2.85
N ARG A 491 14.45 -29.35 2.05
CA ARG A 491 13.24 -28.55 1.85
C ARG A 491 12.14 -29.35 1.17
N ILE A 492 12.45 -30.07 0.09
CA ILE A 492 11.48 -30.92 -0.62
C ILE A 492 10.98 -32.04 0.29
N ASP A 493 11.85 -32.63 1.10
CA ASP A 493 11.50 -33.70 2.04
C ASP A 493 10.52 -33.26 3.13
N ARG A 494 10.63 -32.02 3.58
CA ARG A 494 9.75 -31.44 4.60
C ARG A 494 8.52 -30.78 4.01
N ALA A 495 8.53 -30.48 2.71
CA ALA A 495 7.38 -29.92 2.03
C ALA A 495 6.27 -30.99 1.95
N GLU A 496 5.19 -30.76 2.68
CA GLU A 496 3.97 -31.59 2.66
C GLU A 496 3.21 -31.39 1.34
N LEU A 497 3.76 -31.91 0.24
CA LEU A 497 3.21 -31.72 -1.10
C LEU A 497 1.94 -32.56 -1.31
N PRO A 498 0.86 -31.98 -1.85
CA PRO A 498 -0.34 -32.72 -2.17
C PRO A 498 -0.09 -33.70 -3.34
N PRO A 499 -0.77 -34.86 -3.36
CA PRO A 499 -0.68 -35.81 -4.47
C PRO A 499 -1.26 -35.22 -5.77
N PRO A 500 -1.02 -35.87 -6.92
CA PRO A 500 -0.11 -36.98 -7.18
C PRO A 500 1.32 -36.50 -7.44
N THR A 501 2.30 -37.00 -6.68
CA THR A 501 3.72 -36.81 -6.98
C THR A 501 4.14 -37.76 -8.12
N THR A 502 4.34 -37.20 -9.31
CA THR A 502 4.64 -38.00 -10.52
C THR A 502 6.00 -38.71 -10.46
N GLY A 503 6.19 -39.72 -11.31
CA GLY A 503 7.48 -40.41 -11.45
C GLY A 503 8.65 -39.48 -11.79
N LEU A 504 8.40 -38.40 -12.56
CA LEU A 504 9.41 -37.40 -12.90
C LEU A 504 9.78 -36.50 -11.71
N VAL A 505 8.84 -36.19 -10.81
CA VAL A 505 9.15 -35.46 -9.56
C VAL A 505 10.05 -36.30 -8.67
N ASN A 506 9.72 -37.58 -8.48
CA ASN A 506 10.53 -38.52 -7.70
C ASN A 506 11.93 -38.73 -8.31
N GLU A 507 12.01 -38.81 -9.63
CA GLU A 507 13.29 -38.88 -10.35
C GLU A 507 14.12 -37.60 -10.14
N THR A 508 13.52 -36.43 -10.30
CA THR A 508 14.20 -35.14 -10.12
C THR A 508 14.74 -35.00 -8.70
N HIS A 509 13.92 -35.31 -7.70
CA HIS A 509 14.34 -35.30 -6.31
C HIS A 509 15.51 -36.28 -6.05
N ARG A 510 15.46 -37.47 -6.65
CA ARG A 510 16.59 -38.42 -6.59
C ARG A 510 17.85 -37.85 -7.22
N LEU A 511 17.74 -37.18 -8.37
CA LEU A 511 18.87 -36.55 -9.05
C LEU A 511 19.51 -35.43 -8.20
N ILE A 512 18.71 -34.64 -7.48
CA ILE A 512 19.23 -33.62 -6.53
C ILE A 512 20.13 -34.30 -5.50
N ARG A 513 19.62 -35.33 -4.81
CA ARG A 513 20.36 -36.06 -3.77
C ARG A 513 21.60 -36.76 -4.31
N GLN A 514 21.50 -37.37 -5.50
CA GLN A 514 22.63 -38.04 -6.15
C GLN A 514 23.71 -37.03 -6.54
N THR A 515 23.32 -35.86 -7.05
CA THR A 515 24.25 -34.80 -7.44
C THR A 515 24.95 -34.20 -6.23
N ALA A 516 24.22 -33.89 -5.14
CA ALA A 516 24.83 -33.43 -3.89
C ALA A 516 25.91 -34.41 -3.38
N ARG A 517 25.60 -35.70 -3.34
CA ARG A 517 26.57 -36.75 -2.93
C ARG A 517 27.75 -36.88 -3.88
N ALA A 518 27.53 -36.73 -5.18
CA ALA A 518 28.61 -36.79 -6.17
C ALA A 518 29.55 -35.59 -6.07
N LEU A 519 29.02 -34.38 -5.85
CA LEU A 519 29.81 -33.17 -5.61
C LEU A 519 30.62 -33.25 -4.32
N ALA A 520 30.03 -33.76 -3.23
CA ALA A 520 30.76 -33.99 -1.97
C ALA A 520 31.97 -34.91 -2.16
N ARG A 521 31.76 -36.06 -2.83
CA ARG A 521 32.84 -37.00 -3.17
C ARG A 521 33.86 -36.43 -4.14
N PHE A 522 33.43 -35.53 -5.03
CA PHE A 522 34.33 -34.88 -5.97
C PHE A 522 35.20 -33.83 -5.27
N ARG A 523 34.63 -33.04 -4.34
CA ARG A 523 35.36 -32.12 -3.46
C ARG A 523 36.45 -32.82 -2.66
N GLU A 524 36.11 -33.95 -2.02
CA GLU A 524 37.07 -34.81 -1.31
C GLU A 524 38.22 -35.24 -2.25
N ALA A 525 37.89 -35.66 -3.48
CA ALA A 525 38.90 -36.08 -4.44
C ALA A 525 39.77 -34.93 -4.94
N VAL A 526 39.20 -33.73 -5.17
CA VAL A 526 39.93 -32.53 -5.62
C VAL A 526 40.98 -32.11 -4.60
N SER A 527 40.69 -32.29 -3.32
CA SER A 527 41.62 -32.02 -2.21
C SER A 527 42.70 -33.10 -2.02
N GLY A 528 42.53 -34.27 -2.66
CA GLY A 528 43.44 -35.41 -2.54
C GLY A 528 44.51 -35.48 -3.64
N PRO A 529 45.63 -36.19 -3.42
CA PRO A 529 46.70 -36.32 -4.41
C PRO A 529 46.33 -37.24 -5.59
N ASP A 530 45.37 -38.15 -5.42
CA ASP A 530 45.04 -39.20 -6.40
C ASP A 530 44.33 -38.64 -7.65
N LYS A 531 45.06 -38.62 -8.77
CA LYS A 531 44.54 -38.19 -10.08
C LYS A 531 43.50 -39.16 -10.65
N ALA A 532 43.65 -40.46 -10.45
CA ALA A 532 42.71 -41.46 -10.98
C ALA A 532 41.36 -41.35 -10.27
N LEU A 533 41.38 -41.14 -8.94
CA LEU A 533 40.18 -40.87 -8.15
C LEU A 533 39.49 -39.58 -8.61
N ARG A 534 40.23 -38.48 -8.83
CA ARG A 534 39.66 -37.23 -9.36
C ARG A 534 38.97 -37.41 -10.70
N VAL A 535 39.61 -38.10 -11.65
CA VAL A 535 39.02 -38.39 -12.97
C VAL A 535 37.77 -39.26 -12.85
N SER A 536 37.80 -40.28 -11.98
CA SER A 536 36.64 -41.15 -11.73
C SER A 536 35.45 -40.36 -11.16
N ARG A 537 35.68 -39.50 -10.17
CA ARG A 537 34.64 -38.66 -9.57
C ARG A 537 34.12 -37.59 -10.54
N ALA A 538 34.99 -36.98 -11.33
CA ALA A 538 34.58 -36.05 -12.39
C ALA A 538 33.69 -36.73 -13.44
N ARG A 539 34.01 -37.97 -13.86
CA ARG A 539 33.15 -38.75 -14.78
C ARG A 539 31.79 -39.07 -14.16
N ALA A 540 31.73 -39.37 -12.85
CA ALA A 540 30.47 -39.61 -12.16
C ALA A 540 29.58 -38.35 -12.15
N VAL A 541 30.17 -37.17 -11.93
CA VAL A 541 29.47 -35.88 -12.03
C VAL A 541 28.99 -35.63 -13.47
N GLY A 542 29.84 -35.90 -14.48
CA GLY A 542 29.47 -35.77 -15.90
C GLY A 542 28.34 -36.72 -16.33
N ALA A 543 28.32 -37.96 -15.81
CA ALA A 543 27.23 -38.91 -16.06
C ALA A 543 25.90 -38.42 -15.47
N LEU A 544 25.93 -37.77 -14.30
CA LEU A 544 24.73 -37.16 -13.70
C LEU A 544 24.24 -35.96 -14.51
N ALA A 545 25.14 -35.14 -15.07
CA ALA A 545 24.76 -34.05 -15.97
C ALA A 545 23.96 -34.55 -17.19
N LEU A 546 24.37 -35.70 -17.76
CA LEU A 546 23.64 -36.34 -18.86
C LEU A 546 22.26 -36.86 -18.41
N GLN A 547 22.15 -37.42 -17.21
CA GLN A 547 20.86 -37.85 -16.66
C GLN A 547 19.90 -36.68 -16.43
N VAL A 548 20.42 -35.54 -15.95
CA VAL A 548 19.65 -34.29 -15.77
C VAL A 548 19.15 -33.77 -17.12
N GLN A 549 20.00 -33.77 -18.15
CA GLN A 549 19.61 -33.39 -19.50
C GLN A 549 18.51 -34.30 -20.08
N ASN A 550 18.62 -35.62 -19.87
CA ASN A 550 17.60 -36.58 -20.30
C ASN A 550 16.27 -36.38 -19.54
N ALA A 551 16.33 -36.11 -18.24
CA ALA A 551 15.15 -35.80 -17.43
C ALA A 551 14.47 -34.52 -17.93
N ASP A 552 15.24 -33.48 -18.27
CA ASP A 552 14.71 -32.23 -18.80
C ASP A 552 14.02 -32.42 -20.17
N GLN A 553 14.65 -33.18 -21.08
CA GLN A 553 14.03 -33.51 -22.37
C GLN A 553 12.72 -34.26 -22.21
N ARG A 554 12.66 -35.24 -21.29
CA ARG A 554 11.41 -35.96 -20.99
C ARG A 554 10.35 -35.04 -20.37
N ALA A 555 10.74 -34.12 -19.49
CA ALA A 555 9.83 -33.13 -18.92
C ALA A 555 9.21 -32.24 -20.02
N VAL A 556 10.04 -31.74 -20.96
CA VAL A 556 9.59 -30.94 -22.10
C VAL A 556 8.64 -31.73 -23.01
N MET A 557 8.98 -32.97 -23.34
CA MET A 557 8.12 -33.84 -24.16
C MET A 557 6.77 -34.10 -23.47
N LYS A 558 6.79 -34.36 -22.16
CA LYS A 558 5.58 -34.63 -21.41
C LYS A 558 4.70 -33.38 -21.26
N TRP A 559 5.32 -32.22 -21.08
CA TRP A 559 4.62 -30.94 -21.07
C TRP A 559 3.89 -30.72 -22.40
N LYS A 560 4.58 -30.87 -23.54
CA LYS A 560 3.98 -30.75 -24.88
C LYS A 560 2.80 -31.70 -25.09
N GLU A 561 2.93 -32.97 -24.68
CA GLU A 561 1.87 -33.98 -24.77
C GLU A 561 0.62 -33.59 -23.95
N LEU A 562 0.82 -33.09 -22.74
CA LEU A 562 -0.28 -32.71 -21.85
C LEU A 562 -0.97 -31.42 -22.32
N THR A 563 -0.20 -30.44 -22.81
CA THR A 563 -0.78 -29.20 -23.37
C THR A 563 -1.54 -29.46 -24.66
N SER A 564 -1.04 -30.33 -25.55
CA SER A 564 -1.76 -30.67 -26.80
C SER A 564 -3.08 -31.40 -26.53
N LYS A 565 -3.13 -32.24 -25.49
CA LYS A 565 -4.35 -32.92 -25.06
C LYS A 565 -5.37 -31.96 -24.44
N ALA A 566 -4.90 -30.95 -23.70
CA ALA A 566 -5.77 -29.91 -23.16
C ALA A 566 -6.38 -29.04 -24.27
N SER A 567 -5.61 -28.68 -25.30
CA SER A 567 -6.12 -27.93 -26.46
C SER A 567 -7.10 -28.72 -27.34
N ALA A 568 -6.98 -30.06 -27.39
CA ALA A 568 -7.87 -30.93 -28.18
C ALA A 568 -9.23 -31.19 -27.50
N GLN A 569 -9.41 -30.81 -26.23
CA GLN A 569 -10.66 -30.98 -25.47
C GLN A 569 -11.54 -29.72 -25.43
N VAL A 570 -11.20 -28.66 -26.17
CA VAL A 570 -12.12 -27.54 -26.45
C VAL A 570 -12.89 -27.88 -27.73
N PRO A 571 -14.20 -28.22 -27.69
CA PRO A 571 -14.97 -28.42 -28.90
C PRO A 571 -15.08 -27.09 -29.66
N ASN A 572 -14.84 -27.11 -30.97
CA ASN A 572 -15.19 -26.02 -31.87
C ASN A 572 -16.66 -25.62 -31.67
N ALA A 573 -16.91 -24.51 -30.99
CA ALA A 573 -18.17 -23.78 -31.05
C ALA A 573 -18.24 -23.02 -32.38
N SER A 574 -18.26 -23.75 -33.49
CA SER A 574 -18.52 -23.20 -34.83
C SER A 574 -18.86 -24.35 -35.78
N ALA A 575 -19.99 -24.99 -35.55
CA ALA A 575 -20.63 -25.87 -36.53
C ALA A 575 -22.15 -25.97 -36.27
N THR A 576 -22.84 -24.84 -36.12
CA THR A 576 -24.28 -24.80 -36.43
C THR A 576 -24.41 -24.63 -37.93
N ARG A 577 -24.59 -25.77 -38.62
CA ARG A 577 -25.20 -25.86 -39.95
C ARG A 577 -26.48 -25.05 -39.96
N VAL A 578 -26.52 -24.00 -40.78
CA VAL A 578 -27.76 -23.43 -41.28
C VAL A 578 -28.15 -24.30 -42.47
N ASP A 579 -28.94 -25.34 -42.23
CA ASP A 579 -29.75 -25.95 -43.28
C ASP A 579 -31.18 -25.43 -43.09
N GLY A 580 -31.69 -24.77 -44.13
CA GLY A 580 -32.95 -24.08 -44.14
C GLY A 580 -34.17 -25.00 -44.20
N GLY A 581 -35.29 -24.46 -43.72
CA GLY A 581 -36.62 -25.05 -43.85
C GLY A 581 -37.69 -23.97 -43.69
N SER A 582 -38.02 -23.33 -44.81
CA SER A 582 -39.19 -22.48 -45.02
C SER A 582 -40.45 -23.34 -45.04
N ALA A 583 -41.52 -22.94 -44.32
CA ALA A 583 -42.87 -22.68 -44.88
C ALA A 583 -43.93 -22.53 -43.77
N ALA A 584 -44.84 -21.57 -44.03
CA ALA A 584 -46.10 -21.22 -43.35
C ALA A 584 -45.99 -20.32 -42.11
#